data_AF-A0A0D0CF95-F1
#
_entry.id   AF-A0A0D0CF95-F1
#
_cell.length_a   1.000
_cell.length_b   1.000
_cell.length_c   1.000
_cell.angle_alpha   90.00
_cell.angle_beta   90.00
_cell.angle_gamma   90.00
#
_symmetry.space_group_name_H-M   'P 1'
#
loop_
_entity.id
_entity.type
_entity.pdbx_description
1 polymer ?
#
loop_
_entity_poly.entity_id
_entity_poly.type
_entity_poly.pdbx_seq_one_letter_code
_entity_poly.pdbx_strand_id
1 'polypeptide(L)'
;MAQPIVIAHLQIVQLPHLIVGPRGLVGIRVLPAFQNIQGIYHISYDFLQRATEDDPPAGWGAYRANTYRAVIRHLNAAGFARNQYSDYSNPNAGPLHTYWTMVSLRFALPPTKMATTLKKIKISLVLDEPTWDQTDHLQLGGHFSDMLEGPTPQILAFSAILAIPPQPYLPGQPFNRPRHTRPSPAANNPANWRH
;
A
#
# COMPACT_ATOMS: atom_id res chain seq x y z
N MET A 1 -2.39 -35.97 9.81
CA MET A 1 -3.76 -35.42 9.99
C MET A 1 -3.68 -33.93 9.74
N ALA A 2 -4.10 -33.47 8.57
CA ALA A 2 -4.09 -32.04 8.22
C ALA A 2 -5.35 -31.37 8.80
N GLN A 3 -5.19 -30.28 9.53
CA GLN A 3 -6.32 -29.49 10.02
C GLN A 3 -6.88 -28.61 8.90
N PRO A 4 -8.21 -28.42 8.82
CA PRO A 4 -8.82 -27.58 7.81
C PRO A 4 -8.54 -26.10 8.09
N ILE A 5 -8.09 -25.38 7.06
CA ILE A 5 -7.98 -23.92 7.05
C ILE A 5 -9.41 -23.36 7.02
N VAL A 6 -9.84 -22.75 8.11
CA VAL A 6 -11.09 -21.99 8.17
C VAL A 6 -10.80 -20.58 7.65
N ILE A 7 -11.04 -20.34 6.37
CA ILE A 7 -11.07 -18.98 5.81
C ILE A 7 -12.40 -18.37 6.24
N ALA A 8 -12.38 -17.58 7.31
CA ALA A 8 -13.52 -16.76 7.69
C ALA A 8 -13.69 -15.65 6.64
N HIS A 9 -14.55 -15.90 5.65
CA HIS A 9 -15.06 -14.86 4.77
C HIS A 9 -15.85 -13.86 5.63
N LEU A 10 -15.19 -12.77 6.04
CA LEU A 10 -15.87 -11.62 6.63
C LEU A 10 -16.72 -10.99 5.52
N GLN A 11 -18.00 -11.39 5.43
CA GLN A 11 -18.95 -10.71 4.57
C GLN A 11 -18.95 -9.23 4.95
N ILE A 12 -18.60 -8.37 4.00
CA ILE A 12 -18.78 -6.93 4.10
C ILE A 12 -20.29 -6.72 4.17
N VAL A 13 -20.83 -6.63 5.37
CA VAL A 13 -22.20 -6.17 5.60
C VAL A 13 -22.25 -4.74 5.09
N GLN A 14 -22.97 -4.49 4.00
CA GLN A 14 -23.39 -3.14 3.64
C GLN A 14 -24.09 -2.54 4.87
N LEU A 15 -23.59 -1.42 5.40
CA LEU A 15 -24.12 -0.78 6.62
C LEU A 15 -25.08 0.36 6.22
N PRO A 16 -26.40 0.25 6.41
CA PRO A 16 -27.33 1.33 6.09
C PRO A 16 -27.86 2.00 7.37
N HIS A 17 -27.03 2.57 8.26
CA HIS A 17 -27.57 3.16 9.49
C HIS A 17 -26.90 4.49 9.88
N LEU A 18 -27.36 5.56 9.24
CA LEU A 18 -27.17 6.94 9.68
C LEU A 18 -28.40 7.34 10.52
N ILE A 19 -28.24 7.63 11.82
CA ILE A 19 -29.29 8.27 12.61
C ILE A 19 -28.89 9.73 12.81
N VAL A 20 -29.65 10.64 12.18
CA VAL A 20 -29.50 12.09 12.35
C VAL A 20 -30.30 12.49 13.59
N GLY A 21 -29.60 12.85 14.67
CA GLY A 21 -30.26 13.45 15.83
C GLY A 21 -30.74 14.88 15.54
N PRO A 22 -31.70 15.42 16.32
CA PRO A 22 -32.31 16.75 16.11
C PRO A 22 -31.35 17.95 16.23
N ARG A 23 -30.05 17.72 16.48
CA ARG A 23 -28.98 18.74 16.55
C ARG A 23 -27.84 18.51 15.56
N GLY A 24 -28.02 17.68 14.53
CA GLY A 24 -26.96 17.37 13.56
C GLY A 24 -25.83 16.50 14.10
N LEU A 25 -25.98 15.94 15.31
CA LEU A 25 -25.11 14.87 15.81
C LEU A 25 -25.41 13.59 15.02
N VAL A 26 -24.49 13.23 14.13
CA VAL A 26 -24.49 11.95 13.43
C VAL A 26 -23.96 10.90 14.40
N GLY A 27 -24.88 10.17 15.06
CA GLY A 27 -24.55 9.01 15.86
C GLY A 27 -24.35 7.81 14.93
N ILE A 28 -23.11 7.37 14.76
CA ILE A 28 -22.83 6.10 14.09
C ILE A 28 -23.00 5.00 15.13
N ARG A 29 -23.99 4.13 14.93
CA ARG A 29 -24.14 2.93 15.73
C ARG A 29 -22.99 2.00 15.37
N VAL A 30 -21.85 2.15 16.05
CA VAL A 30 -20.78 1.16 16.01
C VAL A 30 -21.42 -0.13 16.53
N LEU A 31 -21.50 -1.14 15.67
CA LEU A 31 -22.12 -2.42 16.03
C LEU A 31 -21.45 -2.92 17.33
N PRO A 32 -22.22 -3.35 18.35
CA PRO A 32 -21.69 -3.91 19.59
C PRO A 32 -20.64 -5.01 19.36
N ALA A 33 -20.74 -5.71 18.21
CA ALA A 33 -19.84 -6.76 17.78
C ALA A 33 -18.36 -6.34 17.62
N PHE A 34 -18.07 -5.05 17.49
CA PHE A 34 -16.69 -4.58 17.35
C PHE A 34 -16.01 -4.23 18.68
N GLN A 35 -16.71 -4.19 19.82
CA GLN A 35 -16.16 -3.48 20.98
C GLN A 35 -14.99 -4.17 21.69
N ASN A 36 -14.66 -5.44 21.41
CA ASN A 36 -13.65 -6.19 22.18
C ASN A 36 -12.75 -7.11 21.36
N ILE A 37 -12.64 -6.92 20.04
CA ILE A 37 -11.75 -7.77 19.24
C ILE A 37 -10.32 -7.27 19.42
N GLN A 38 -9.45 -8.11 19.98
CA GLN A 38 -8.03 -7.81 20.13
C GLN A 38 -7.27 -8.23 18.88
N GLY A 39 -6.25 -7.45 18.51
CA GLY A 39 -5.40 -7.69 17.35
C GLY A 39 -4.76 -6.39 16.88
N ILE A 40 -3.99 -6.48 15.80
CA ILE A 40 -3.32 -5.32 15.20
C ILE A 40 -4.28 -4.68 14.21
N TYR A 41 -4.62 -3.41 14.45
CA TYR A 41 -5.47 -2.64 13.57
C TYR A 41 -4.64 -1.88 12.55
N HIS A 42 -5.05 -1.94 11.29
CA HIS A 42 -4.42 -1.23 10.19
C HIS A 42 -5.37 -0.22 9.58
N ILE A 43 -4.83 0.92 9.14
CA ILE A 43 -5.50 1.91 8.30
C ILE A 43 -4.73 1.96 6.99
N SER A 44 -5.40 1.61 5.89
CA SER A 44 -4.84 1.78 4.54
C SER A 44 -5.68 2.76 3.72
N TYR A 45 -5.02 3.63 2.95
CA TYR A 45 -5.68 4.64 2.11
C TYR A 45 -5.09 4.74 0.70
N ASP A 46 -5.86 5.30 -0.23
CA ASP A 46 -5.44 5.63 -1.59
C ASP A 46 -6.06 6.96 -2.03
N PHE A 47 -5.31 7.74 -2.80
CA PHE A 47 -5.72 9.04 -3.31
C PHE A 47 -5.83 9.05 -4.83
N LEU A 48 -6.76 9.85 -5.35
CA LEU A 48 -6.78 10.25 -6.74
C LEU A 48 -5.58 11.17 -6.98
N GLN A 49 -4.54 10.64 -7.62
CA GLN A 49 -3.32 11.39 -7.92
C GLN A 49 -3.62 12.65 -8.74
N ARG A 50 -4.40 12.52 -9.82
CA ARG A 50 -4.77 13.64 -10.69
C ARG A 50 -5.57 14.72 -9.97
N ALA A 51 -6.55 14.35 -9.15
CA ALA A 51 -7.30 15.33 -8.35
C ALA A 51 -6.39 16.09 -7.37
N THR A 52 -5.27 15.49 -6.94
CA THR A 52 -4.30 16.13 -6.06
C THR A 52 -3.37 17.08 -6.81
N GLU A 53 -2.87 16.67 -7.97
CA GLU A 53 -1.75 17.30 -8.67
C GLU A 53 -2.18 18.20 -9.84
N ASP A 54 -3.26 17.89 -10.55
CA ASP A 54 -3.75 18.71 -11.67
C ASP A 54 -4.18 20.11 -11.16
N ASP A 55 -3.98 21.15 -11.96
CA ASP A 55 -4.37 22.51 -11.60
C ASP A 55 -5.91 22.66 -11.54
N PRO A 56 -6.43 23.65 -10.78
CA PRO A 56 -7.85 24.01 -10.84
C PRO A 56 -8.30 24.30 -12.28
N PRO A 57 -9.50 23.88 -12.70
CA PRO A 57 -10.58 23.32 -11.89
C PRO A 57 -10.54 21.78 -11.72
N ALA A 58 -9.57 21.09 -12.33
CA ALA A 58 -9.52 19.63 -12.36
C ALA A 58 -8.90 19.00 -11.10
N GLY A 59 -8.14 19.79 -10.33
CA GLY A 59 -7.52 19.34 -9.09
C GLY A 59 -7.08 20.48 -8.18
N TRP A 60 -6.22 20.14 -7.23
CA TRP A 60 -5.73 21.05 -6.19
C TRP A 60 -4.41 21.76 -6.51
N GLY A 61 -3.79 21.47 -7.67
CA GLY A 61 -2.50 22.06 -8.07
C GLY A 61 -1.39 21.86 -7.04
N ALA A 62 -1.42 20.73 -6.31
CA ALA A 62 -0.62 20.57 -5.10
C ALA A 62 0.23 19.30 -5.17
N TYR A 63 1.50 19.42 -4.76
CA TYR A 63 2.41 18.28 -4.70
C TYR A 63 1.84 17.15 -3.83
N ARG A 64 1.74 15.93 -4.40
CA ARG A 64 1.28 14.72 -3.68
C ARG A 64 1.99 14.51 -2.35
N ALA A 65 3.29 14.81 -2.30
CA ALA A 65 4.12 14.64 -1.11
C ALA A 65 3.59 15.40 0.10
N ASN A 66 2.99 16.57 -0.10
CA ASN A 66 2.46 17.37 1.00
C ASN A 66 1.17 16.76 1.58
N THR A 67 0.31 16.19 0.74
CA THR A 67 -0.87 15.44 1.20
C THR A 67 -0.45 14.22 2.02
N TYR A 68 0.49 13.41 1.50
CA TYR A 68 0.99 12.25 2.23
C TYR A 68 1.64 12.65 3.56
N ARG A 69 2.44 13.73 3.60
CA ARG A 69 3.03 14.23 4.85
C ARG A 69 1.98 14.64 5.89
N ALA A 70 0.88 15.26 5.47
CA ALA A 70 -0.19 15.64 6.39
C ALA A 70 -0.84 14.40 7.00
N VAL A 71 -1.09 13.37 6.19
CA VAL A 71 -1.66 12.09 6.64
C VAL A 71 -0.69 11.34 7.55
N ILE A 72 0.60 11.26 7.17
CA ILE A 72 1.67 10.65 7.99
C ILE A 72 1.67 11.29 9.38
N ARG A 73 1.70 12.62 9.46
CA ARG A 73 1.70 13.32 10.76
C ARG A 73 0.45 13.01 11.57
N HIS A 74 -0.72 12.98 10.93
CA HIS A 74 -1.99 12.69 11.59
C HIS A 74 -2.05 11.27 12.16
N LEU A 75 -1.61 10.27 11.37
CA LEU A 75 -1.58 8.87 11.80
C LEU A 75 -0.52 8.62 12.88
N ASN A 76 0.69 9.17 12.71
CA ASN A 76 1.75 9.06 13.71
C ASN A 76 1.31 9.69 15.05
N ALA A 77 0.62 10.83 15.02
CA ALA A 77 0.08 11.47 16.23
C ALA A 77 -0.99 10.62 16.94
N ALA A 78 -1.69 9.75 16.20
CA ALA A 78 -2.65 8.78 16.74
C ALA A 78 -2.02 7.43 17.14
N GLY A 79 -0.68 7.33 17.10
CA GLY A 79 0.08 6.12 17.47
C GLY A 79 0.18 5.07 16.37
N PHE A 80 -0.24 5.38 15.14
CA PHE A 80 -0.12 4.47 14.02
C PHE A 80 1.27 4.57 13.38
N ALA A 81 1.99 3.46 13.35
CA ALA A 81 3.28 3.34 12.68
C ALA A 81 3.08 2.95 11.22
N ARG A 82 3.96 3.47 10.34
CA ARG A 82 3.90 3.15 8.91
C ARG A 82 4.53 1.79 8.65
N ASN A 83 3.80 0.89 7.99
CA ASN A 83 4.34 -0.39 7.53
C ASN A 83 4.93 -0.24 6.12
N GLN A 84 4.07 -0.02 5.12
CA GLN A 84 4.47 0.14 3.73
C GLN A 84 3.55 1.14 3.03
N TYR A 85 4.13 2.10 2.29
CA TYR A 85 3.39 3.09 1.49
C TYR A 85 2.26 3.80 2.25
N SER A 86 1.01 3.46 1.97
CA SER A 86 -0.20 4.04 2.53
C SER A 86 -0.89 3.11 3.55
N ASP A 87 -0.17 2.12 4.08
CA ASP A 87 -0.61 1.22 5.14
C ASP A 87 0.09 1.54 6.47
N TYR A 88 -0.71 1.61 7.53
CA TYR A 88 -0.27 1.95 8.88
C TYR A 88 -0.91 1.01 9.89
N SER A 89 -0.16 0.58 10.89
CA SER A 89 -0.63 -0.31 11.95
C SER A 89 -0.52 0.34 13.32
N ASN A 90 -1.38 -0.09 14.24
CA ASN A 90 -1.22 0.19 15.66
C ASN A 90 -1.63 -1.06 16.46
N PRO A 91 -0.68 -1.77 17.09
CA PRO A 91 -0.97 -2.98 17.86
C PRO A 91 -1.72 -2.69 19.17
N ASN A 92 -1.73 -1.43 19.62
CA ASN A 92 -2.36 -0.99 20.86
C ASN A 92 -3.69 -0.26 20.63
N ALA A 93 -4.09 -0.06 19.37
CA ALA A 93 -5.34 0.62 19.06
C ALA A 93 -6.55 -0.30 19.24
N GLY A 94 -7.60 0.22 19.85
CA GLY A 94 -8.92 -0.41 19.79
C GLY A 94 -9.68 -0.04 18.51
N PRO A 95 -10.72 -0.81 18.14
CA PRO A 95 -11.50 -0.60 16.92
C PRO A 95 -12.13 0.78 16.82
N LEU A 96 -12.63 1.31 17.96
CA LEU A 96 -13.22 2.65 18.02
C LEU A 96 -12.18 3.75 17.80
N HIS A 97 -10.99 3.61 18.40
CA HIS A 97 -9.88 4.55 18.20
C HIS A 97 -9.42 4.54 16.74
N THR A 98 -9.27 3.36 16.15
CA THR A 98 -8.92 3.19 14.73
C THR A 98 -9.97 3.83 13.82
N TYR A 99 -11.25 3.61 14.09
CA TYR A 99 -12.35 4.22 13.34
C TYR A 99 -12.32 5.75 13.41
N TRP A 100 -12.21 6.33 14.60
CA TRP A 100 -12.15 7.80 14.73
C TRP A 100 -10.87 8.39 14.14
N THR A 101 -9.75 7.69 14.25
CA THR A 101 -8.50 8.08 13.58
C THR A 101 -8.70 8.11 12.07
N MET A 102 -9.31 7.08 11.49
CA MET A 102 -9.64 7.03 10.06
C MET A 102 -10.56 8.18 9.64
N VAL A 103 -11.64 8.44 10.38
CA VAL A 103 -12.59 9.52 10.07
C VAL A 103 -11.95 10.89 10.19
N SER A 104 -11.08 11.10 11.19
CA SER A 104 -10.44 12.39 11.46
C SER A 104 -9.41 12.79 10.40
N LEU A 105 -8.96 11.85 9.55
CA LEU A 105 -8.12 12.17 8.38
C LEU A 105 -8.74 13.18 7.43
N ARG A 106 -10.08 13.31 7.41
CA ARG A 106 -10.77 14.36 6.63
C ARG A 106 -10.34 15.79 7.01
N PHE A 107 -9.79 15.95 8.22
CA PHE A 107 -9.31 17.23 8.74
C PHE A 107 -7.81 17.44 8.53
N ALA A 108 -7.09 16.50 7.91
CA ALA A 108 -5.69 16.71 7.57
C ALA A 108 -5.58 17.88 6.57
N LEU A 109 -4.63 18.78 6.83
CA LEU A 109 -4.49 20.01 6.06
C LEU A 109 -4.00 19.74 4.62
N PRO A 110 -4.47 20.53 3.63
CA PRO A 110 -5.51 21.54 3.75
C PRO A 110 -6.91 20.91 3.91
N PRO A 111 -7.83 21.56 4.65
CA PRO A 111 -9.18 21.03 4.85
C PRO A 111 -9.86 20.75 3.52
N THR A 112 -10.77 19.77 3.47
CA THR A 112 -11.54 19.34 2.28
C THR A 112 -10.75 18.67 1.15
N LYS A 113 -9.42 18.87 1.08
CA LYS A 113 -8.59 18.18 0.08
C LYS A 113 -8.69 16.68 0.24
N MET A 114 -8.48 16.19 1.46
CA MET A 114 -8.65 14.77 1.76
C MET A 114 -10.02 14.25 1.33
N ALA A 115 -11.10 14.96 1.65
CA ALA A 115 -12.46 14.54 1.30
C ALA A 115 -12.73 14.50 -0.21
N THR A 116 -12.03 15.33 -1.01
CA THR A 116 -12.22 15.42 -2.47
C THR A 116 -11.22 14.59 -3.26
N THR A 117 -10.08 14.21 -2.66
CA THR A 117 -9.05 13.41 -3.32
C THR A 117 -9.00 11.96 -2.84
N LEU A 118 -9.69 11.59 -1.77
CA LEU A 118 -9.69 10.21 -1.26
C LEU A 118 -10.41 9.27 -2.23
N LYS A 119 -9.69 8.27 -2.73
CA LYS A 119 -10.23 7.24 -3.61
C LYS A 119 -10.78 6.06 -2.82
N LYS A 120 -10.05 5.64 -1.78
CA LYS A 120 -10.42 4.52 -0.92
C LYS A 120 -9.75 4.67 0.44
N ILE A 121 -10.45 4.25 1.48
CA ILE A 121 -9.87 4.04 2.82
C ILE A 121 -10.50 2.80 3.45
N LYS A 122 -9.73 2.03 4.21
CA LYS A 122 -10.21 0.84 4.90
C LYS A 122 -9.52 0.66 6.25
N ILE A 123 -10.21 -0.05 7.13
CA ILE A 123 -9.62 -0.65 8.33
C ILE A 123 -9.49 -2.14 8.08
N SER A 124 -8.35 -2.72 8.44
CA SER A 124 -8.19 -4.17 8.57
C SER A 124 -7.76 -4.53 9.98
N LEU A 125 -8.12 -5.72 10.41
CA LEU A 125 -7.74 -6.30 11.69
C LEU A 125 -6.99 -7.59 11.41
N VAL A 126 -5.82 -7.73 12.02
CA VAL A 126 -5.02 -8.95 11.99
C VAL A 126 -5.02 -9.52 13.40
N LEU A 127 -5.58 -10.72 13.58
CA LEU A 127 -5.81 -11.33 14.90
C LEU A 127 -4.55 -12.03 15.43
N ASP A 128 -3.80 -12.68 14.54
CA ASP A 128 -2.60 -13.44 14.86
C ASP A 128 -1.55 -13.12 13.78
N GLU A 129 -0.42 -12.52 14.15
CA GLU A 129 0.62 -12.20 13.17
C GLU A 129 2.01 -12.61 13.65
N PRO A 130 2.55 -13.73 13.16
CA PRO A 130 3.89 -13.68 12.61
C PRO A 130 3.80 -12.96 11.27
N THR A 131 4.31 -11.73 11.17
CA THR A 131 4.47 -11.04 9.88
C THR A 131 5.32 -11.92 8.96
N TRP A 132 4.77 -12.37 7.85
CA TRP A 132 5.52 -13.15 6.85
C TRP A 132 6.09 -12.21 5.80
N ASP A 133 7.16 -11.52 6.16
CA ASP A 133 7.94 -10.76 5.18
C ASP A 133 8.76 -11.75 4.33
N GLN A 134 8.42 -11.83 3.05
CA GLN A 134 9.12 -12.66 2.06
C GLN A 134 9.94 -11.80 1.10
N THR A 135 10.12 -10.51 1.39
CA THR A 135 10.82 -9.58 0.50
C THR A 135 12.19 -10.13 0.11
N ASP A 136 12.99 -10.55 1.09
CA ASP A 136 14.34 -11.04 0.83
C ASP A 136 14.35 -12.39 0.09
N HIS A 137 13.29 -13.20 0.25
CA HIS A 137 13.18 -14.48 -0.46
C HIS A 137 12.75 -14.30 -1.92
N LEU A 138 12.02 -13.23 -2.23
CA LEU A 138 11.50 -12.90 -3.57
C LEU A 138 12.36 -11.89 -4.33
N GLN A 139 13.26 -11.18 -3.64
CA GLN A 139 14.27 -10.37 -4.31
C GLN A 139 15.25 -11.27 -5.09
N LEU A 140 15.86 -10.70 -6.12
CA LEU A 140 16.89 -11.40 -6.89
C LEU A 140 18.02 -11.86 -5.95
N GLY A 141 18.40 -13.14 -6.05
CA GLY A 141 19.32 -13.82 -5.12
C GLY A 141 18.64 -14.44 -3.89
N GLY A 142 17.33 -14.23 -3.73
CA GLY A 142 16.50 -14.83 -2.69
C GLY A 142 16.12 -16.28 -2.98
N HIS A 143 15.57 -16.97 -1.98
CA HIS A 143 15.24 -18.40 -2.06
C HIS A 143 14.31 -18.77 -3.23
N PHE A 144 13.41 -17.89 -3.64
CA PHE A 144 12.46 -18.12 -4.73
C PHE A 144 12.79 -17.31 -6.00
N SER A 145 13.95 -16.66 -6.05
CA SER A 145 14.42 -15.85 -7.18
C SER A 145 15.94 -15.87 -7.25
N ASP A 146 16.51 -17.08 -7.22
CA ASP A 146 17.95 -17.34 -7.09
C ASP A 146 18.76 -17.11 -8.38
N MET A 147 18.06 -16.91 -9.51
CA MET A 147 18.63 -16.65 -10.84
C MET A 147 17.81 -15.63 -11.64
N LEU A 148 18.40 -15.14 -12.73
CA LEU A 148 17.73 -14.27 -13.70
C LEU A 148 16.91 -15.11 -14.69
N GLU A 149 15.61 -14.83 -14.83
CA GLU A 149 14.75 -15.50 -15.81
C GLU A 149 14.69 -14.79 -17.18
N GLY A 150 15.59 -13.82 -17.42
CA GLY A 150 15.63 -13.06 -18.67
C GLY A 150 16.47 -11.79 -18.59
N PRO A 151 16.44 -10.96 -19.67
CA PRO A 151 17.24 -9.76 -19.73
C PRO A 151 16.84 -8.83 -18.58
N THR A 152 17.79 -8.57 -17.68
CA THR A 152 17.59 -7.73 -16.49
C THR A 152 18.51 -6.53 -16.55
N PRO A 153 18.04 -5.31 -16.18
CA PRO A 153 18.90 -4.13 -16.19
C PRO A 153 20.17 -4.38 -15.39
N GLN A 154 21.33 -4.13 -15.99
CA GLN A 154 22.62 -4.55 -15.45
C GLN A 154 22.84 -4.08 -14.01
N ILE A 155 22.42 -2.85 -13.67
CA ILE A 155 22.58 -2.27 -12.32
C ILE A 155 21.76 -3.06 -11.28
N LEU A 156 20.61 -3.60 -11.66
CA LEU A 156 19.75 -4.39 -10.78
C LEU A 156 20.25 -5.83 -10.65
N ALA A 157 20.84 -6.39 -11.72
CA ALA A 157 21.40 -7.74 -11.73
C ALA A 157 22.59 -7.93 -10.78
N PHE A 158 23.41 -6.88 -10.57
CA PHE A 158 24.60 -6.96 -9.71
C PHE A 158 24.33 -6.74 -8.22
N SER A 159 23.12 -6.35 -7.83
CA SER A 159 22.78 -6.10 -6.41
C SER A 159 22.45 -7.38 -5.64
N ALA A 160 22.52 -8.55 -6.28
CA ALA A 160 22.03 -9.83 -5.76
C ALA A 160 23.17 -10.83 -5.50
N ILE A 161 23.07 -11.60 -4.40
CA ILE A 161 23.92 -12.77 -4.16
C ILE A 161 23.33 -13.92 -4.97
N LEU A 162 23.74 -14.02 -6.23
CA LEU A 162 23.27 -15.05 -7.15
C LEU A 162 24.11 -16.32 -7.03
N ALA A 163 23.46 -17.48 -7.19
CA ALA A 163 24.16 -18.76 -7.28
C ALA A 163 25.05 -18.83 -8.54
N ILE A 164 24.64 -18.16 -9.61
CA ILE A 164 25.38 -18.05 -10.88
C ILE A 164 25.58 -16.56 -11.20
N PRO A 165 26.81 -16.10 -11.47
CA PRO A 165 27.07 -14.72 -11.82
C PRO A 165 26.33 -14.33 -13.11
N PRO A 166 25.66 -13.17 -13.14
CA PRO A 166 24.89 -12.74 -14.30
C PRO A 166 25.83 -12.40 -15.46
N GLN A 167 25.55 -12.96 -16.63
CA GLN A 167 26.35 -12.84 -17.84
C GLN A 167 25.93 -11.61 -18.67
N PRO A 168 26.86 -10.96 -19.38
CA PRO A 168 26.53 -9.90 -20.31
C PRO A 168 25.70 -10.43 -21.48
N TYR A 169 24.78 -9.59 -21.97
CA TYR A 169 24.13 -9.88 -23.24
C TYR A 169 25.17 -9.88 -24.37
N LEU A 170 25.28 -10.98 -25.11
CA LEU A 170 26.32 -11.14 -26.12
C LEU A 170 25.99 -10.37 -27.42
N PRO A 171 26.98 -9.68 -28.02
CA PRO A 171 26.83 -9.10 -29.36
C PRO A 171 26.49 -10.18 -30.40
N GLY A 172 25.51 -9.92 -31.27
CA GLY A 172 25.14 -10.81 -32.37
C GLY A 172 23.94 -11.73 -32.11
N GLN A 173 23.43 -11.82 -30.88
CA GLN A 173 22.12 -12.41 -30.63
C GLN A 173 20.99 -11.39 -30.86
N PRO A 174 19.83 -11.81 -31.40
CA PRO A 174 18.68 -10.94 -31.54
C PRO A 174 18.16 -10.53 -30.15
N PHE A 175 18.43 -9.29 -29.77
CA PHE A 175 17.95 -8.73 -28.51
C PHE A 175 16.47 -8.39 -28.60
N ASN A 176 15.68 -9.11 -27.82
CA ASN A 176 14.28 -8.79 -27.59
C ASN A 176 14.15 -8.06 -26.26
N ARG A 177 13.80 -6.77 -26.33
CA ARG A 177 13.50 -5.97 -25.13
C ARG A 177 12.40 -6.68 -24.32
N PRO A 178 12.55 -6.82 -22.98
CA PRO A 178 11.55 -7.47 -22.16
C PRO A 178 10.15 -6.86 -22.34
N ARG A 179 9.13 -7.73 -22.30
CA ARG A 179 7.73 -7.34 -22.45
C ARG A 179 7.38 -6.23 -21.44
N HIS A 180 6.55 -5.28 -21.86
CA HIS A 180 6.14 -4.12 -21.06
C HIS A 180 7.27 -3.12 -20.68
N THR A 181 8.49 -3.30 -21.18
CA THR A 181 9.51 -2.24 -21.11
C THR A 181 9.22 -1.18 -22.18
N ARG A 182 9.09 0.08 -21.77
CA ARG A 182 8.88 1.21 -22.69
C ARG A 182 10.06 1.36 -23.66
N PRO A 183 9.84 1.56 -24.97
CA PRO A 183 10.92 1.81 -25.91
C PRO A 183 11.67 3.09 -25.57
N SER A 184 13.00 3.00 -25.50
CA SER A 184 13.92 4.12 -25.37
C SER A 184 15.31 3.71 -25.91
N PRO A 185 16.20 4.67 -26.24
CA PRO A 185 17.56 4.35 -26.62
C PRO A 185 18.28 3.46 -25.59
N ALA A 186 18.10 3.73 -24.30
CA ALA A 186 18.69 2.93 -23.23
C ALA A 186 18.08 1.52 -23.16
N ALA A 187 16.77 1.38 -23.30
CA ALA A 187 16.08 0.09 -23.22
C ALA A 187 16.35 -0.81 -24.43
N ASN A 188 16.69 -0.22 -25.58
CA ASN A 188 17.04 -0.94 -26.81
C ASN A 188 18.53 -1.25 -26.94
N ASN A 189 19.36 -0.78 -26.02
CA ASN A 189 20.80 -1.06 -26.02
C ASN A 189 21.05 -2.38 -25.24
N PRO A 190 21.46 -3.48 -25.91
CA PRO A 190 21.67 -4.76 -25.25
C PRO A 190 22.75 -4.71 -24.16
N ALA A 191 23.71 -3.79 -24.24
CA ALA A 191 24.78 -3.64 -23.24
C ALA A 191 24.26 -3.25 -21.85
N ASN A 192 23.04 -2.70 -21.76
CA ASN A 192 22.40 -2.32 -20.51
C ASN A 192 21.75 -3.51 -19.78
N TRP A 193 21.83 -4.73 -20.31
CA TRP A 193 21.14 -5.91 -19.78
C TRP A 193 22.11 -7.04 -19.41
N ARG A 194 21.65 -7.94 -18.53
CA ARG A 194 22.32 -9.16 -18.07
C ARG A 194 21.36 -10.36 -18.07
N HIS A 195 21.92 -11.56 -18.07
CA HIS A 195 21.20 -12.85 -18.07
C HIS A 195 21.80 -13.83 -17.08
#